data_AF-F9ENK8-F1
#
_entry.id   AF-F9ENK8-F1
#
_cell.length_a   1.000
_cell.length_b   1.000
_cell.length_c   1.000
_cell.angle_alpha   90.00
_cell.angle_beta   90.00
_cell.angle_gamma   90.00
#
_symmetry.space_group_name_H-M   'P 1'
#
loop_
_entity.id
_entity.type
_entity.pdbx_description
1 polymer ?
#
loop_
_entity_poly.entity_id
_entity_poly.type
_entity_poly.pdbx_seq_one_letter_code
_entity_poly.pdbx_strand_id
1 'polypeptide(L)'
;MMRVAGGINIFDDPTIKGKTIDPEKILLEDPDLIIKTSSGAAYKNTGVYTAPSQEECKNIMNEMINRSGWKDLKAVKSKNVYITTGFCAGGLGKLIGVIYTAKWLYPEEMKDINPDKVFEEWMAMQGVKAPKGHVYKLK
;
A
#
# COMPACT_ATOMS: atom_id res chain seq x y z
N MET A 1 -8.86 -4.45 -5.08
CA MET A 1 -8.37 -4.25 -3.69
C MET A 1 -9.11 -3.10 -3.06
N MET A 2 -8.91 -1.84 -3.50
CA MET A 2 -9.55 -0.66 -2.89
C MET A 2 -11.08 -0.79 -2.71
N ARG A 3 -11.84 -1.03 -3.81
CA ARG A 3 -13.31 -1.21 -3.71
C ARG A 3 -13.74 -2.34 -2.77
N VAL A 4 -13.02 -3.47 -2.80
CA VAL A 4 -13.35 -4.65 -1.97
C VAL A 4 -13.10 -4.35 -0.50
N ALA A 5 -12.11 -3.51 -0.21
CA ALA A 5 -11.83 -3.02 1.14
C ALA A 5 -12.80 -1.91 1.60
N GLY A 6 -13.83 -1.57 0.81
CA GLY A 6 -14.78 -0.48 1.10
C GLY A 6 -14.32 0.91 0.68
N GLY A 7 -13.11 1.04 0.13
CA GLY A 7 -12.54 2.33 -0.25
C GLY A 7 -12.99 2.84 -1.63
N ILE A 8 -12.96 4.16 -1.78
CA ILE A 8 -13.15 4.85 -3.06
C ILE A 8 -11.79 5.03 -3.73
N ASN A 9 -11.64 4.55 -4.96
CA ASN A 9 -10.43 4.78 -5.74
C ASN A 9 -10.59 6.07 -6.55
N ILE A 10 -9.81 7.12 -6.26
CA ILE A 10 -9.88 8.40 -6.98
C ILE A 10 -9.49 8.27 -8.48
N PHE A 11 -8.91 7.13 -8.88
CA PHE A 11 -8.57 6.77 -10.25
C PHE A 11 -9.33 5.52 -10.73
N ASP A 12 -10.62 5.40 -10.40
CA ASP A 12 -11.42 4.21 -10.75
C ASP A 12 -11.95 4.14 -12.18
N ASP A 13 -11.69 5.18 -12.97
CA ASP A 13 -12.12 5.25 -14.36
C ASP A 13 -11.40 4.13 -15.17
N PRO A 14 -12.14 3.20 -15.81
CA PRO A 14 -11.52 2.13 -16.57
C PRO A 14 -10.71 2.63 -17.77
N THR A 15 -10.98 3.84 -18.28
CA THR A 15 -10.32 4.42 -19.45
C THR A 15 -8.90 4.92 -19.18
N ILE A 16 -8.54 5.14 -17.89
CA ILE A 16 -7.20 5.57 -17.47
C ILE A 16 -6.32 4.40 -17.01
N LYS A 17 -6.84 3.17 -17.02
CA LYS A 17 -6.11 1.99 -16.59
C LYS A 17 -4.84 1.79 -17.42
N GLY A 18 -3.69 1.77 -16.74
CA GLY A 18 -2.38 1.57 -17.38
C GLY A 18 -1.79 2.83 -18.04
N LYS A 19 -2.46 3.99 -17.91
CA LYS A 19 -1.98 5.27 -18.42
C LYS A 19 -1.30 6.08 -17.33
N THR A 20 -0.42 7.00 -17.73
CA THR A 20 0.05 8.07 -16.86
C THR A 20 -1.14 8.97 -16.52
N ILE A 21 -1.34 9.21 -15.24
CA ILE A 21 -2.38 10.09 -14.70
C ILE A 21 -1.81 11.47 -14.43
N ASP A 22 -2.68 12.48 -14.40
CA ASP A 22 -2.33 13.81 -13.92
C ASP A 22 -2.05 13.77 -12.40
N PRO A 23 -0.82 14.09 -11.95
CA PRO A 23 -0.50 14.11 -10.53
C PRO A 23 -1.27 15.18 -9.74
N GLU A 24 -1.75 16.25 -10.38
CA GLU A 24 -2.53 17.30 -9.71
C GLU A 24 -3.88 16.80 -9.22
N LYS A 25 -4.43 15.76 -9.86
CA LYS A 25 -5.67 15.11 -9.38
C LYS A 25 -5.52 14.58 -7.95
N ILE A 26 -4.33 14.16 -7.53
CA ILE A 26 -4.08 13.74 -6.14
C ILE A 26 -4.27 14.92 -5.17
N LEU A 27 -3.85 16.13 -5.57
CA LEU A 27 -4.00 17.34 -4.77
C LEU A 27 -5.46 17.80 -4.72
N LEU A 28 -6.18 17.71 -5.84
CA LEU A 28 -7.59 18.11 -5.93
C LEU A 28 -8.51 17.19 -5.14
N GLU A 29 -8.28 15.88 -5.21
CA GLU A 29 -9.11 14.88 -4.53
C GLU A 29 -8.76 14.72 -3.04
N ASP A 30 -7.54 15.11 -2.64
CA ASP A 30 -7.06 15.12 -1.26
C ASP A 30 -7.38 13.82 -0.48
N PRO A 31 -6.80 12.67 -0.89
CA PRO A 31 -7.22 11.36 -0.42
C PRO A 31 -6.88 11.12 1.06
N ASP A 32 -7.71 10.30 1.72
CA ASP A 32 -7.51 9.87 3.11
C ASP A 32 -6.45 8.76 3.28
N LEU A 33 -6.14 8.03 2.21
CA LEU A 33 -5.18 6.92 2.19
C LEU A 33 -4.40 6.91 0.88
N ILE A 34 -3.06 6.79 0.99
CA ILE A 34 -2.18 6.61 -0.16
C ILE A 34 -1.41 5.29 0.01
N ILE A 35 -1.47 4.42 -1.00
CA ILE A 35 -0.70 3.18 -1.06
C ILE A 35 0.21 3.20 -2.29
N LYS A 36 1.52 3.11 -2.09
CA LYS A 36 2.51 2.90 -3.14
C LYS A 36 2.91 1.44 -3.18
N THR A 37 2.70 0.77 -4.30
CA THR A 37 3.34 -0.54 -4.52
C THR A 37 4.75 -0.34 -5.07
N SER A 38 5.73 -1.01 -4.45
CA SER A 38 7.14 -1.00 -4.86
C SER A 38 7.75 -2.39 -4.75
N SER A 39 8.75 -2.65 -5.59
CA SER A 39 9.60 -3.84 -5.56
C SER A 39 11.05 -3.48 -5.20
N GLY A 40 11.30 -2.25 -4.72
CA GLY A 40 12.65 -1.75 -4.48
C GLY A 40 13.45 -1.69 -5.80
N ALA A 41 14.71 -2.12 -5.76
CA ALA A 41 15.57 -2.23 -6.93
C ALA A 41 15.16 -3.34 -7.93
N ALA A 42 14.25 -4.26 -7.56
CA ALA A 42 13.75 -5.29 -8.47
C ALA A 42 12.77 -4.69 -9.51
N TYR A 43 12.62 -5.36 -10.66
CA TYR A 43 11.72 -4.92 -11.74
C TYR A 43 10.32 -4.55 -11.22
N LYS A 44 9.73 -3.48 -11.77
CA LYS A 44 8.41 -2.96 -11.37
C LYS A 44 7.36 -4.09 -11.36
N ASN A 45 6.52 -4.10 -10.33
CA ASN A 45 5.43 -5.09 -10.14
C ASN A 45 5.87 -6.55 -9.96
N THR A 46 7.13 -6.81 -9.62
CA THR A 46 7.55 -8.17 -9.28
C THR A 46 7.03 -8.59 -7.90
N GLY A 47 6.58 -9.84 -7.81
CA GLY A 47 6.16 -10.50 -6.57
C GLY A 47 7.35 -11.13 -5.84
N VAL A 48 8.47 -10.42 -5.70
CA VAL A 48 9.68 -10.96 -5.07
C VAL A 48 9.41 -11.26 -3.60
N TYR A 49 9.80 -12.47 -3.18
CA TYR A 49 9.62 -12.95 -1.81
C TYR A 49 10.35 -12.11 -0.77
N THR A 50 11.54 -11.61 -1.11
CA THR A 50 12.33 -10.75 -0.22
C THR A 50 11.83 -9.31 -0.35
N ALA A 51 11.44 -8.71 0.78
CA ALA A 51 11.05 -7.31 0.82
C ALA A 51 12.25 -6.37 0.59
N PRO A 52 12.02 -5.15 0.06
CA PRO A 52 13.02 -4.09 0.08
C PRO A 52 13.49 -3.78 1.51
N SER A 53 14.71 -3.25 1.61
CA SER A 53 15.22 -2.77 2.89
C SER A 53 14.39 -1.60 3.42
N GLN A 54 14.42 -1.40 4.74
CA GLN A 54 13.74 -0.27 5.38
C GLN A 54 14.28 1.09 4.89
N GLU A 55 15.56 1.17 4.54
CA GLU A 55 16.17 2.39 4.02
C GLU A 55 15.71 2.70 2.59
N GLU A 56 15.58 1.68 1.72
CA GLU A 56 14.97 1.87 0.40
C GLU A 56 13.53 2.36 0.51
N CYS A 57 12.72 1.74 1.37
CA CYS A 57 11.34 2.18 1.60
C CYS A 57 11.28 3.61 2.16
N LYS A 58 12.18 3.97 3.07
CA LYS A 58 12.30 5.33 3.61
C LYS A 58 12.65 6.35 2.51
N ASN A 59 13.58 6.02 1.63
CA ASN A 59 13.95 6.88 0.52
C ASN A 59 12.79 7.10 -0.46
N ILE A 60 12.06 6.04 -0.81
CA ILE A 60 10.84 6.12 -1.63
C ILE A 60 9.78 6.98 -0.93
N MET A 61 9.55 6.76 0.37
CA MET A 61 8.58 7.54 1.14
C MET A 61 8.94 9.03 1.15
N ASN A 62 10.23 9.35 1.40
CA ASN A 62 10.74 10.71 1.40
C ASN A 62 10.58 11.37 0.03
N GLU A 63 10.87 10.66 -1.06
CA GLU A 63 10.64 11.15 -2.43
C GLU A 63 9.16 11.48 -2.64
N MET A 64 8.25 10.63 -2.15
CA MET A 64 6.81 10.84 -2.27
C MET A 64 6.34 12.09 -1.52
N ILE A 65 6.64 12.20 -0.22
CA ILE A 65 6.12 13.28 0.63
C ILE A 65 6.78 14.64 0.35
N ASN A 66 7.94 14.65 -0.31
CA ASN A 66 8.63 15.89 -0.72
C ASN A 66 8.15 16.44 -2.07
N ARG A 67 7.20 15.77 -2.75
CA ARG A 67 6.56 16.35 -3.94
C ARG A 67 5.79 17.61 -3.56
N SER A 68 5.79 18.58 -4.47
CA SER A 68 5.05 19.83 -4.28
C SER A 68 3.59 19.57 -3.94
N GLY A 69 3.09 20.22 -2.89
CA GLY A 69 1.72 20.06 -2.39
C GLY A 69 1.46 18.82 -1.53
N TRP A 70 2.32 17.80 -1.53
CA TRP A 70 2.03 16.53 -0.83
C TRP A 70 2.04 16.67 0.69
N LYS A 71 2.87 17.55 1.24
CA LYS A 71 2.90 17.83 2.69
C LYS A 71 1.55 18.28 3.23
N ASP A 72 0.69 18.83 2.38
CA ASP A 72 -0.61 19.35 2.77
C ASP A 72 -1.77 18.36 2.67
N LEU A 73 -1.56 17.22 2.02
CA LEU A 73 -2.56 16.17 1.85
C LEU A 73 -3.00 15.58 3.20
N LYS A 74 -4.29 15.28 3.33
CA LYS A 74 -4.86 14.60 4.51
C LYS A 74 -4.10 13.33 4.85
N ALA A 75 -3.90 12.43 3.90
CA ALA A 75 -3.17 11.18 4.11
C ALA A 75 -1.75 11.40 4.67
N VAL A 76 -1.04 12.46 4.22
CA VAL A 76 0.32 12.74 4.70
C VAL A 76 0.28 13.31 6.11
N LYS A 77 -0.61 14.28 6.39
CA LYS A 77 -0.79 14.86 7.72
C LYS A 77 -1.21 13.82 8.77
N SER A 78 -2.06 12.86 8.39
CA SER A 78 -2.52 11.77 9.26
C SER A 78 -1.57 10.56 9.29
N LYS A 79 -0.45 10.60 8.55
CA LYS A 79 0.49 9.48 8.38
C LYS A 79 -0.16 8.20 7.85
N ASN A 80 -1.24 8.34 7.07
CA ASN A 80 -1.94 7.25 6.40
C ASN A 80 -1.37 7.03 4.98
N VAL A 81 -0.05 6.87 4.90
CA VAL A 81 0.69 6.61 3.66
C VAL A 81 1.53 5.36 3.84
N TYR A 82 1.37 4.40 2.93
CA TYR A 82 2.02 3.11 3.02
C TYR A 82 2.75 2.75 1.73
N ILE A 83 3.87 2.04 1.88
CA ILE A 83 4.49 1.30 0.80
C ILE A 83 4.21 -0.18 1.02
N THR A 84 3.74 -0.85 -0.03
CA THR A 84 3.51 -2.29 -0.05
C THR A 84 4.30 -2.93 -1.18
N THR A 85 4.46 -4.24 -1.13
CA THR A 85 5.07 -5.01 -2.23
C THR A 85 4.02 -5.80 -3.01
N GLY A 86 4.35 -6.13 -4.26
CA GLY A 86 3.53 -7.02 -5.07
C GLY A 86 3.40 -8.43 -4.49
N PHE A 87 4.35 -8.88 -3.66
CA PHE A 87 4.29 -10.18 -3.00
C PHE A 87 3.17 -10.25 -1.95
N CYS A 88 3.12 -9.27 -1.04
CA CYS A 88 2.12 -9.25 0.04
C CYS A 88 0.74 -8.74 -0.42
N ALA A 89 0.69 -7.72 -1.29
CA ALA A 89 -0.57 -7.05 -1.65
C ALA A 89 -1.00 -7.25 -3.12
N GLY A 90 -0.17 -7.89 -3.93
CA GLY A 90 -0.43 -8.19 -5.34
C GLY A 90 -0.64 -9.68 -5.60
N GLY A 91 -0.95 -10.04 -6.86
CA GLY A 91 -1.12 -11.44 -7.26
C GLY A 91 -2.04 -12.25 -6.34
N LEU A 92 -1.53 -13.37 -5.82
CA LEU A 92 -2.22 -14.22 -4.84
C LEU A 92 -2.38 -13.56 -3.46
N GLY A 93 -1.45 -12.68 -3.08
CA GLY A 93 -1.52 -11.89 -1.85
C GLY A 93 -2.60 -10.78 -1.87
N LYS A 94 -3.33 -10.58 -2.97
CA LYS A 94 -4.39 -9.54 -3.04
C LYS A 94 -5.42 -9.63 -1.93
N LEU A 95 -5.74 -10.82 -1.44
CA LEU A 95 -6.65 -10.99 -0.29
C LEU A 95 -6.06 -10.37 0.97
N ILE A 96 -4.78 -10.61 1.22
CA ILE A 96 -4.03 -10.02 2.34
C ILE A 96 -3.97 -8.49 2.18
N GLY A 97 -3.66 -8.02 0.98
CA GLY A 97 -3.68 -6.59 0.64
C GLY A 97 -5.03 -5.91 0.91
N VAL A 98 -6.16 -6.59 0.65
CA VAL A 98 -7.51 -6.09 0.99
C VAL A 98 -7.65 -5.89 2.50
N ILE A 99 -7.19 -6.85 3.31
CA ILE A 99 -7.31 -6.79 4.77
C ILE A 99 -6.50 -5.62 5.35
N TYR A 100 -5.25 -5.43 4.87
CA TYR A 100 -4.47 -4.24 5.24
C TYR A 100 -5.17 -2.95 4.83
N THR A 101 -5.65 -2.88 3.59
CA THR A 101 -6.33 -1.68 3.08
C THR A 101 -7.56 -1.34 3.92
N ALA A 102 -8.39 -2.35 4.25
CA ALA A 102 -9.57 -2.16 5.09
C ALA A 102 -9.18 -1.69 6.51
N LYS A 103 -8.14 -2.29 7.11
CA LYS A 103 -7.62 -1.86 8.42
C LYS A 103 -7.13 -0.41 8.43
N TRP A 104 -6.55 0.06 7.33
CA TRP A 104 -6.06 1.45 7.21
C TRP A 104 -7.16 2.47 6.93
N LEU A 105 -8.26 2.05 6.29
CA LEU A 105 -9.44 2.89 6.05
C LEU A 105 -10.35 2.94 7.29
N TYR A 106 -10.49 1.82 8.00
CA TYR A 106 -11.47 1.60 9.06
C TYR A 106 -10.81 1.00 10.32
N PRO A 107 -9.91 1.74 10.99
CA PRO A 107 -9.09 1.20 12.07
C PRO A 107 -9.90 0.73 13.29
N GLU A 108 -11.02 1.41 13.58
CA GLU A 108 -11.90 1.12 14.73
C GLU A 108 -12.77 -0.12 14.46
N GLU A 109 -13.38 -0.20 13.28
CA GLU A 109 -14.19 -1.34 12.87
C GLU A 109 -13.33 -2.60 12.69
N MET A 110 -12.08 -2.43 12.27
CA MET A 110 -11.12 -3.52 12.09
C MET A 110 -10.23 -3.73 13.33
N LYS A 111 -10.55 -3.17 14.50
CA LYS A 111 -9.68 -3.17 15.70
C LYS A 111 -9.17 -4.56 16.09
N ASP A 112 -10.01 -5.58 15.96
CA ASP A 112 -9.74 -6.96 16.36
C ASP A 112 -8.97 -7.77 15.29
N ILE A 113 -8.78 -7.20 14.10
CA ILE A 113 -8.06 -7.85 12.99
C ILE A 113 -6.62 -7.35 12.96
N ASN A 114 -5.67 -8.29 13.03
CA ASN A 114 -4.26 -8.05 12.79
C ASN A 114 -3.87 -8.58 11.39
N PRO A 115 -3.67 -7.72 10.39
CA PRO A 115 -3.32 -8.15 9.03
C PRO A 115 -2.00 -8.93 8.95
N ASP A 116 -1.01 -8.63 9.80
CA ASP A 116 0.26 -9.37 9.85
C ASP A 116 0.03 -10.82 10.27
N LYS A 117 -0.90 -11.06 11.21
CA LYS A 117 -1.25 -12.42 11.66
C LYS A 117 -1.95 -13.22 10.56
N VAL A 118 -2.86 -12.57 9.82
CA VAL A 118 -3.50 -13.22 8.67
C VAL A 118 -2.48 -13.56 7.58
N PHE A 119 -1.51 -12.68 7.34
CA PHE A 119 -0.41 -12.96 6.41
C PHE A 119 0.46 -14.13 6.90
N GLU A 120 0.81 -14.17 8.19
CA GLU A 120 1.54 -15.28 8.81
C GLU A 120 0.83 -16.62 8.62
N GLU A 121 -0.48 -16.65 8.88
CA GLU A 121 -1.32 -17.85 8.69
C GLU A 121 -1.37 -18.29 7.23
N TRP A 122 -1.61 -17.35 6.30
CA TRP A 122 -1.63 -17.64 4.86
C TRP A 122 -0.30 -18.21 4.35
N MET A 123 0.83 -17.74 4.87
CA MET A 123 2.16 -18.27 4.53
C MET A 123 2.39 -19.65 5.15
N ALA A 124 1.94 -19.88 6.38
CA ALA A 124 2.04 -21.17 7.05
C ALA A 124 1.26 -22.27 6.31
N MET A 125 0.09 -21.96 5.74
CA MET A 125 -0.68 -22.88 4.87
C MET A 125 0.12 -23.36 3.65
N GLN A 126 1.12 -22.58 3.22
CA GLN A 126 2.00 -22.90 2.09
C GLN A 126 3.31 -23.58 2.54
N GLY A 127 3.46 -23.88 3.83
CA GLY A 127 4.66 -24.51 4.39
C GLY A 127 5.87 -23.58 4.48
N VAL A 128 5.68 -22.27 4.45
CA VAL A 128 6.75 -21.27 4.47
C VAL A 128 6.57 -20.23 5.57
N LYS A 129 7.68 -19.68 6.07
CA LYS A 129 7.66 -18.64 7.10
C LYS A 129 7.42 -17.27 6.47
N ALA A 130 6.44 -16.52 6.97
CA ALA A 130 6.16 -15.18 6.44
C ALA A 130 7.39 -14.25 6.44
N PRO A 131 7.75 -13.67 5.28
CA PRO A 131 8.80 -12.67 5.19
C PRO A 131 8.34 -11.34 5.81
N LYS A 132 9.28 -10.60 6.40
CA LYS A 132 9.01 -9.29 7.02
C LYS A 132 9.36 -8.15 6.05
N GLY A 133 8.81 -6.97 6.30
CA GLY A 133 9.19 -5.74 5.59
C GLY A 133 8.37 -5.43 4.33
N HIS A 134 7.36 -6.25 4.00
CA HIS A 134 6.50 -6.03 2.83
C HIS A 134 5.48 -4.89 2.97
N VAL A 135 5.41 -4.31 4.16
CA VAL A 135 4.60 -3.14 4.49
C VAL A 135 5.50 -2.14 5.22
N TYR A 136 5.49 -0.89 4.76
CA TYR A 136 6.19 0.23 5.38
C TYR A 136 5.21 1.40 5.53
N LYS A 137 5.14 2.01 6.72
CA LYS A 137 4.27 3.13 7.03
C LYS A 137 5.07 4.42 7.17
N LEU A 138 4.52 5.53 6.69
CA LEU A 138 5.04 6.88 6.96
C LEU A 138 5.11 7.14 8.47
N LYS A 139 6.27 7.65 8.93
CA LYS A 139 6.55 7.88 10.35
C LYS A 139 6.28 9.31 10.79
#